data_AF-R9C0P1-F1
#
_entry.id   AF-R9C0P1-F1
#
_cell.length_a   1.000
_cell.length_b   1.000
_cell.length_c   1.000
_cell.angle_alpha   90.00
_cell.angle_beta   90.00
_cell.angle_gamma   90.00
#
_symmetry.space_group_name_H-M   'P 1'
#
loop_
_entity.id
_entity.type
_entity.pdbx_description
1 polymer ?
#
loop_
_entity_poly.entity_id
_entity_poly.type
_entity_poly.pdbx_seq_one_letter_code
_entity_poly.pdbx_strand_id
1 'polypeptide(L)' 'MILVTHSIEEAVFLGEYIIVMKDGRIHSLINNKYFGDKDIRKKQEYMEICNEVRGKLYD' A
#
# COMPACT_ATOMS: atom_id res chain seq x y z
N MET A 1 -15.09 4.53 -2.64
CA MET A 1 -14.95 4.14 -1.23
C MET A 1 -13.52 4.43 -0.82
N ILE A 2 -13.28 4.95 0.39
CA ILE A 2 -11.93 5.23 0.90
C ILE A 2 -11.73 4.37 2.15
N LEU A 3 -10.64 3.61 2.21
CA LEU A 3 -10.23 2.82 3.36
C LEU A 3 -9.06 3.51 4.04
N VAL A 4 -9.14 3.67 5.36
CA VAL A 4 -8.03 4.18 6.17
C VAL A 4 -7.62 3.07 7.12
N THR A 5 -6.35 2.67 7.07
CA THR A 5 -5.81 1.61 7.91
C THR A 5 -4.40 1.98 8.37
N HIS A 6 -4.01 1.43 9.52
CA HIS A 6 -2.64 1.47 10.03
C HIS A 6 -1.83 0.25 9.56
N SER A 7 -2.46 -0.70 8.88
CA SER A 7 -1.82 -1.89 8.33
C SER A 7 -1.39 -1.67 6.89
N ILE A 8 -0.08 -1.73 6.64
CA ILE A 8 0.48 -1.70 5.28
C ILE A 8 -0.09 -2.84 4.45
N GLU A 9 -0.20 -4.04 5.03
CA GLU A 9 -0.68 -5.24 4.36
C GLU A 9 -2.13 -5.11 3.89
N GLU A 10 -3.00 -4.51 4.70
CA GLU A 10 -4.39 -4.24 4.29
C GLU A 10 -4.44 -3.20 3.17
N ALA A 11 -3.64 -2.14 3.26
CA ALA A 11 -3.58 -1.11 2.22
C ALA A 11 -3.11 -1.69 0.87
N VAL A 12 -2.10 -2.56 0.89
CA VAL A 12 -1.58 -3.23 -0.31
C VAL A 12 -2.52 -4.30 -0.82
N PHE A 13 -3.24 -5.00 0.05
CA PHE A 13 -4.16 -6.05 -0.39
C PHE A 13 -5.48 -5.50 -0.96
N LEU A 14 -5.99 -4.40 -0.40
CA LEU A 14 -7.32 -3.87 -0.70
C LEU A 14 -7.32 -2.57 -1.50
N GLY A 15 -6.19 -1.88 -1.61
CA GLY A 15 -6.11 -0.58 -2.28
C GLY A 15 -5.59 -0.69 -3.70
N GLU A 16 -6.35 -0.21 -4.68
CA GLU A 16 -5.86 0.07 -6.05
C GLU A 16 -4.89 1.26 -6.06
N TYR A 17 -5.17 2.26 -5.23
CA TYR A 17 -4.32 3.42 -4.99
C TYR A 17 -4.04 3.52 -3.49
N ILE A 18 -2.77 3.59 -3.13
CA ILE A 18 -2.32 3.71 -1.75
C ILE A 18 -1.82 5.12 -1.53
N ILE A 19 -2.47 5.85 -0.63
CA ILE A 19 -2.08 7.20 -0.24
C ILE A 19 -1.36 7.10 1.09
N VAL A 20 -0.08 7.47 1.11
CA VAL A 20 0.68 7.56 2.36
C VAL A 20 0.54 8.99 2.89
N MET A 21 0.06 9.11 4.12
CA MET A 21 -0.11 10.39 4.79
C MET A 21 0.90 10.54 5.93
N LYS A 22 1.47 11.73 6.07
CA LYS A 22 2.40 12.11 7.14
C LYS A 22 2.09 13.54 7.58
N ASP A 23 2.06 13.79 8.89
CA ASP A 23 1.83 15.12 9.48
C ASP A 23 0.60 15.86 8.90
N GLY A 24 -0.49 15.13 8.68
CA GLY A 24 -1.75 15.67 8.14
C GLY A 24 -1.70 16.04 6.66
N ARG A 25 -0.67 15.61 5.92
CA ARG A 25 -0.50 15.87 4.48
C ARG A 25 -0.34 14.57 3.70
N ILE A 26 -0.68 14.61 2.42
CA ILE A 26 -0.37 13.51 1.50
C ILE A 26 1.14 13.57 1.23
N HIS A 27 1.85 12.53 1.64
CA HIS A 27 3.29 12.40 1.45
C HIS A 27 3.61 11.70 0.12
N SER A 28 2.90 10.62 -0.19
CA SER A 28 3.09 9.90 -1.46
C SER A 28 1.82 9.20 -1.93
N LEU A 29 1.81 8.85 -3.22
CA LEU A 29 0.71 8.16 -3.87
C LEU A 29 1.29 7.02 -4.70
N ILE A 30 0.93 5.79 -4.34
CA ILE A 30 1.46 4.56 -4.93
C ILE A 30 0.32 3.90 -5.71
N ASN A 31 0.59 3.55 -6.97
CA ASN A 31 -0.34 2.81 -7.80
C ASN A 31 -0.08 1.31 -7.64
N ASN A 32 -1.03 0.59 -7.05
CA ASN A 32 -0.93 -0.84 -6.81
C ASN A 32 -1.50 -1.62 -7.99
N LYS A 33 -0.61 -2.00 -8.90
CA LYS A 33 -0.93 -2.78 -10.10
C LYS A 33 -1.46 -4.19 -9.82
N TYR A 34 -1.37 -4.67 -8.58
CA TYR A 34 -1.78 -6.02 -8.19
C TYR A 34 -3.12 -6.06 -7.46
N PHE A 35 -3.84 -4.94 -7.41
CA PHE A 35 -5.18 -4.90 -6.86
C PHE A 35 -6.12 -5.90 -7.57
N GLY A 36 -6.85 -6.68 -6.78
CA GLY A 36 -7.77 -7.71 -7.27
C GLY A 36 -7.12 -9.09 -7.49
N ASP A 37 -5.80 -9.23 -7.39
CA ASP A 37 -5.13 -10.52 -7.42
C ASP A 37 -5.27 -11.24 -6.06
N LYS A 38 -6.04 -12.32 -6.02
CA LYS A 38 -6.33 -13.09 -4.80
C LYS A 38 -5.11 -13.85 -4.27
N ASP A 39 -4.14 -14.15 -5.13
CA ASP A 39 -2.94 -14.92 -4.76
C ASP A 39 -1.72 -14.01 -4.56
N ILE A 40 -1.87 -12.68 -4.65
CA ILE A 40 -0.77 -11.72 -4.51
C ILE A 40 0.04 -11.95 -3.23
N ARG A 41 -0.61 -12.30 -2.10
CA ARG A 41 0.06 -12.56 -0.81
C ARG A 41 1.10 -13.69 -0.85
N LYS A 42 1.05 -14.57 -1.85
CA LYS A 42 2.03 -15.66 -2.06
C LYS A 42 3.16 -15.28 -3.01
N LYS A 43 3.07 -14.12 -3.64
CA LYS A 43 4.00 -13.63 -4.65
C LYS A 43 5.03 -12.70 -4.03
N GLN A 44 6.21 -12.63 -4.63
CA GLN A 44 7.30 -11.78 -4.15
C GLN A 44 6.95 -10.29 -4.33
N GLU A 45 6.19 -9.98 -5.36
CA GLU A 45 5.71 -8.65 -5.71
C GLU A 45 4.89 -7.99 -4.59
N TYR A 46 4.20 -8.81 -3.77
CA TYR A 46 3.50 -8.33 -2.57
C TYR A 46 4.47 -7.80 -1.52
N MET A 47 5.57 -8.52 -1.28
CA MET A 47 6.63 -8.08 -0.38
C MET A 47 7.28 -6.80 -0.88
N GLU A 48 7.47 -6.67 -2.20
CA GLU A 48 8.05 -5.48 -2.83
C GLU A 48 7.18 -4.23 -2.61
N ILE A 49 5.87 -4.28 -2.91
CA ILE A 49 4.99 -3.14 -2.65
C ILE A 49 4.86 -2.87 -1.14
N CYS A 50 4.77 -3.89 -0.29
CA CYS A 50 4.76 -3.68 1.15
C CYS A 50 6.01 -2.93 1.63
N ASN A 51 7.17 -3.25 1.07
CA ASN A 51 8.42 -2.57 1.38
C ASN A 51 8.47 -1.15 0.80
N GLU A 52 7.89 -0.91 -0.37
CA GLU A 52 7.75 0.44 -0.93
C GLU A 52 6.91 1.33 -0.02
N VAL A 53 5.71 0.87 0.37
CA VAL A 53 4.82 1.61 1.28
C VAL A 53 5.52 1.86 2.62
N ARG A 54 6.22 0.85 3.17
CA ARG A 54 7.00 0.98 4.40
C ARG A 54 8.09 2.04 4.24
N GLY A 55 8.84 2.01 3.15
CA GLY A 55 9.85 3.01 2.84
C GLY A 55 9.25 4.41 2.85
N LYS A 56 8.13 4.64 2.16
CA LYS A 56 7.45 5.95 2.10
C LYS A 56 6.83 6.40 3.42
N LEU A 57 6.49 5.49 4.31
CA LEU A 57 5.91 5.83 5.61
C LEU A 57 6.98 6.29 6.60
N TYR A 58 8.19 5.70 6.51
CA TYR A 58 9.27 5.94 7.45
C TYR A 58 10.41 6.83 6.92
N ASP A 59 10.44 7.16 5.62
CA ASP A 59 11.16 8.33 5.06
C ASP A 59 10.65 9.63 5.69
#